data_AF-A0A497TEQ2-F1
#
_entry.id   AF-A0A497TEQ2-F1
#
_cell.length_a   1.000
_cell.length_b   1.000
_cell.length_c   1.000
_cell.angle_alpha   90.00
_cell.angle_beta   90.00
_cell.angle_gamma   90.00
#
_symmetry.space_group_name_H-M   'P 1'
#
loop_
_entity.id
_entity.type
_entity.pdbx_description
1 polymer ?
#
loop_
_entity_poly.entity_id
_entity_poly.type
_entity_poly.pdbx_seq_one_letter_code
_entity_poly.pdbx_strand_id
1 'polypeptide(L)' 'MGHSWVEVEISDLERKKSAKVKALVDTGASLTVLPERIAEELGIHATSEEKVSTGAG' A
#
# COMPACT_ATOMS: atom_id res chain seq x y z
N MET A 1 -2.44 1.42 23.16
CA MET A 1 -1.17 0.91 22.60
C MET A 1 -1.02 1.52 21.22
N GLY A 2 0.09 2.19 20.96
CA GLY A 2 0.25 3.10 19.80
C GLY A 2 0.38 2.36 18.47
N HIS A 3 -0.08 3.01 17.39
CA HIS A 3 0.21 2.56 16.03
C HIS A 3 1.71 2.68 15.73
N SER A 4 2.28 1.63 15.15
CA SER A 4 3.64 1.67 14.62
C SER A 4 3.62 2.13 13.17
N TRP A 5 4.52 3.05 12.82
CA TRP A 5 4.63 3.62 11.49
C TRP A 5 6.06 3.52 11.00
N VAL A 6 6.23 3.22 9.71
CA VAL A 6 7.54 3.10 9.06
C VAL A 6 7.59 3.95 7.79
N GLU A 7 8.75 4.54 7.50
CA GLU A 7 8.98 5.15 6.20
C GLU A 7 9.32 4.06 5.19
N VAL A 8 8.59 4.04 4.07
CA VAL A 8 8.80 3.09 2.98
C VAL A 8 8.84 3.82 1.65
N GLU A 9 9.57 3.26 0.70
CA GLU A 9 9.55 3.69 -0.70
C GLU A 9 8.85 2.60 -1.52
N ILE A 10 7.86 3.02 -2.30
CA ILE A 10 7.08 2.15 -3.18
C ILE A 10 7.40 2.56 -4.61
N SER A 11 7.79 1.61 -5.45
CA SER A 11 8.14 1.87 -6.84
C SER A 11 7.35 1.00 -7.80
N ASP A 12 7.24 1.44 -9.05
CA ASP A 12 6.85 0.55 -10.13
C ASP A 12 7.89 -0.58 -10.33
N LEU A 13 7.53 -1.60 -11.10
CA LEU A 13 8.39 -2.77 -11.34
C LEU A 13 9.71 -2.39 -12.02
N GLU A 14 9.71 -1.36 -12.86
CA GLU A 14 10.89 -0.86 -13.55
C GLU A 14 11.70 0.15 -12.73
N ARG A 15 11.22 0.53 -11.54
CA ARG A 15 11.81 1.54 -10.64
C ARG A 15 12.02 2.91 -11.30
N LYS A 16 11.18 3.24 -12.27
CA LYS A 16 11.16 4.56 -12.93
C LYS A 16 10.35 5.58 -12.15
N LYS A 17 9.36 5.12 -11.40
CA LYS A 17 8.51 5.96 -10.54
C LYS A 17 8.57 5.42 -9.12
N SER A 18 8.70 6.31 -8.15
CA SER A 18 8.60 5.94 -6.75
C SER A 18 7.94 7.01 -5.90
N ALA A 19 7.36 6.58 -4.78
CA ALA A 19 6.74 7.44 -3.77
C ALA A 19 7.25 7.03 -2.39
N LYS A 20 7.71 8.01 -1.61
CA LYS A 20 8.06 7.82 -0.20
C LYS A 20 6.86 8.13 0.66
N VAL A 21 6.46 7.18 1.50
CA VAL A 21 5.27 7.30 2.34
C VAL A 21 5.54 6.80 3.76
N LYS A 22 4.77 7.31 4.70
CA LYS A 22 4.73 6.80 6.06
C LYS A 22 3.59 5.77 6.17
N ALA A 23 3.94 4.49 6.19
CA ALA A 23 2.98 3.39 6.19
C ALA A 23 2.67 2.90 7.61
N LEU A 24 1.42 2.46 7.82
CA LEU A 24 0.97 1.83 9.05
C LEU A 24 1.41 0.37 9.08
N VAL A 25 1.96 -0.08 10.21
CA VAL A 25 2.18 -1.52 10.47
C VAL A 25 0.88 -2.10 11.04
N ASP A 26 0.07 -2.74 10.20
CA ASP A 26 -1.19 -3.39 10.57
C ASP A 26 -1.08 -4.91 10.45
N THR A 27 -0.99 -5.61 11.58
CA THR A 27 -0.92 -7.07 11.63
C THR A 27 -2.26 -7.76 11.39
N GLY A 28 -3.36 -7.01 11.33
CA GLY A 28 -4.69 -7.53 11.01
C GLY A 28 -5.02 -7.49 9.51
N ALA A 29 -4.20 -6.83 8.68
CA ALA A 29 -4.38 -6.81 7.24
C ALA A 29 -3.83 -8.09 6.59
N SER A 30 -4.68 -8.80 5.84
CA SER A 30 -4.26 -10.01 5.11
C SER A 30 -3.30 -9.72 3.95
N LEU A 31 -3.38 -8.52 3.37
CA LEU A 31 -2.55 -8.03 2.28
C LEU A 31 -2.17 -6.57 2.51
N THR A 32 -1.07 -6.12 1.89
CA THR A 32 -0.69 -4.70 1.87
C THR A 32 -1.67 -3.90 1.02
N VAL A 33 -2.12 -2.77 1.55
CA VAL A 33 -3.07 -1.87 0.88
C VAL A 33 -2.35 -0.60 0.43
N LEU A 34 -2.64 -0.17 -0.79
CA LEU A 34 -2.21 1.12 -1.32
C LEU A 34 -3.42 2.05 -1.46
N PRO A 35 -3.32 3.32 -1.04
CA PRO A 35 -4.28 4.34 -1.46
C PRO A 35 -4.31 4.44 -2.99
N GLU A 36 -5.51 4.54 -3.57
CA GLU A 36 -5.74 4.59 -5.02
C GLU A 36 -4.87 5.64 -5.71
N ARG A 37 -4.79 6.84 -5.13
CA ARG A 37 -3.92 7.92 -5.62
C ARG A 37 -2.45 7.50 -5.79
N ILE A 38 -1.90 6.72 -4.86
CA ILE A 38 -0.49 6.28 -4.96
C ILE A 38 -0.35 5.24 -6.07
N ALA A 39 -1.33 4.34 -6.22
CA ALA A 39 -1.34 3.39 -7.32
C ALA A 39 -1.38 4.11 -8.69
N GLU A 40 -2.22 5.14 -8.83
CA GLU A 40 -2.29 5.99 -10.03
C GLU A 40 -0.97 6.70 -10.33
N GLU A 41 -0.34 7.33 -9.34
CA GLU A 41 0.95 8.02 -9.48
C GLU A 41 2.04 7.05 -9.99
N LEU A 42 2.02 5.81 -9.49
CA LEU A 42 2.95 4.75 -9.89
C LEU A 42 2.57 4.03 -11.19
N GLY A 43 1.39 4.28 -11.76
CA GLY A 43 0.88 3.56 -12.94
C GLY A 43 0.59 2.08 -12.66
N ILE A 44 0.23 1.75 -11.41
CA ILE A 44 -0.17 0.40 -11.01
C ILE A 44 -1.66 0.26 -11.32
N HIS A 45 -2.01 -0.75 -12.11
CA HIS A 45 -3.39 -1.00 -12.52
C HIS A 45 -3.90 -2.31 -11.92
N ALA A 46 -5.15 -2.29 -11.45
CA ALA A 46 -5.83 -3.50 -10.99
C ALA A 46 -6.00 -4.48 -12.16
N THR A 47 -5.57 -5.72 -11.97
CA THR A 47 -5.74 -6.81 -12.95
C THR A 47 -6.94 -7.70 -12.61
N SER A 48 -7.43 -7.63 -11.38
CA SER A 48 -8.54 -8.42 -10.85
C SER A 48 -9.09 -7.75 -9.59
N GLU A 49 -10.31 -8.11 -9.21
CA GLU A 49 -10.94 -7.69 -7.96
C GLU A 49 -11.26 -8.90 -7.09
N GLU A 50 -10.99 -8.79 -5.79
CA GLU A 50 -11.31 -9.83 -4.81
C GLU A 50 -11.73 -9.18 -3.48
N LYS A 51 -12.63 -9.84 -2.75
CA LYS A 51 -13.07 -9.37 -1.43
C LYS A 51 -12.09 -9.85 -0.37
N VAL A 52 -11.42 -8.91 0.29
CA VAL A 52 -10.45 -9.18 1.36
C VAL A 52 -10.94 -8.65 2.71
N SER A 53 -10.40 -9.19 3.80
CA SER A 53 -10.60 -8.66 5.16
C SER A 53 -9.40 -7.81 5.55
N THR A 54 -9.63 -6.70 6.25
CA THR A 54 -8.57 -5.84 6.78
C THR A 54 -8.71 -5.70 8.30
N GLY A 55 -7.60 -5.44 8.99
CA GLY A 55 -7.58 -5.20 10.44
C GLY A 55 -8.15 -3.84 10.84
N ALA A 56 -8.32 -2.95 9.87
CA ALA A 56 -8.83 -1.60 10.05
C ALA A 56 -10.37 -1.51 10.15
N GLY A 57 -11.08 -2.62 9.91
CA GLY A 57 -12.55 -2.68 9.85
C GLY A 57 -13.10 -2.54 8.44
#